data_AF-A0A6G2KE36-F1
#
_entry.id   AF-A0A6G2KE36-F1
#
_cell.length_a   1.000
_cell.length_b   1.000
_cell.length_c   1.000
_cell.angle_alpha   90.00
_cell.angle_beta   90.00
_cell.angle_gamma   90.00
#
_symmetry.space_group_name_H-M   'P 1'
#
loop_
_entity.id
_entity.type
_entity.pdbx_description
1 polymer ?
#
loop_
_entity_poly.entity_id
_entity_poly.type
_entity_poly.pdbx_seq_one_letter_code
_entity_poly.pdbx_strand_id
1 'polypeptide(L)'
;MSHTGVDVIDFLYYTIYPVLGIFAVEGLSRIIKMPKWIKLWAQAGVSICFGIYYWFILPAPQNFPLTGLVLLALAVALIYQGRRARISPEKSPY
;
A
#
# COMPACT_ATOMS: atom_id res chain seq x y z
N MET A 1 25.72 4.24 16.72
CA MET A 1 25.63 2.92 16.06
C MET A 1 24.24 2.38 16.36
N SER A 2 23.42 2.10 15.35
CA SER A 2 22.09 1.51 15.54
C SER A 2 22.22 0.06 16.02
N HIS A 3 21.44 -0.31 17.03
CA HIS A 3 21.50 -1.65 17.67
C HIS A 3 21.01 -2.78 16.73
N THR A 4 20.32 -2.43 15.65
CA THR A 4 19.70 -3.37 14.69
C THR A 4 20.39 -3.40 13.32
N GLY A 5 21.41 -2.58 13.08
CA GLY A 5 22.01 -2.42 11.75
C GLY A 5 21.14 -1.63 10.75
N VAL A 6 20.09 -0.96 11.24
CA VAL A 6 19.15 -0.12 10.48
C VAL A 6 19.12 1.27 11.12
N ASP A 7 19.33 2.35 10.37
CA ASP A 7 19.20 3.70 10.91
C ASP A 7 17.72 4.08 11.11
N VAL A 8 17.43 4.94 12.08
CA VAL A 8 16.08 5.51 12.31
C VAL A 8 15.58 6.22 11.04
N ILE A 9 16.48 6.86 10.30
CA ILE A 9 16.15 7.52 9.04
C ILE A 9 15.68 6.49 7.99
N ASP A 10 16.35 5.34 7.89
CA ASP A 10 15.96 4.28 6.97
C ASP A 10 14.57 3.73 7.31
N PHE A 11 14.31 3.50 8.60
CA PHE A 11 13.00 3.08 9.09
C PHE A 11 11.89 4.07 8.69
N LEU A 12 12.16 5.37 8.83
CA LEU A 12 11.21 6.42 8.43
C LEU A 12 10.93 6.37 6.93
N TYR A 13 11.97 6.23 6.10
CA TYR A 13 11.80 6.12 4.66
C TYR A 13 11.00 4.88 4.24
N TYR A 14 11.31 3.70 4.80
CA TYR A 14 10.55 2.49 4.50
C TYR A 14 9.09 2.57 4.99
N THR A 15 8.79 3.36 6.01
CA THR A 15 7.41 3.57 6.43
C THR A 15 6.68 4.56 5.53
N ILE A 16 7.35 5.57 5.00
CA ILE A 16 6.71 6.64 4.21
C ILE A 16 6.48 6.25 2.75
N TYR A 17 7.33 5.40 2.14
CA TYR A 17 7.20 5.05 0.72
C TYR A 17 5.86 4.39 0.33
N PRO A 18 5.32 3.43 1.10
CA PRO A 18 4.00 2.86 0.79
C PRO A 18 2.89 3.91 0.85
N VAL A 19 2.96 4.82 1.82
CA VAL A 19 2.00 5.92 1.96
C VAL A 19 2.07 6.83 0.75
N LEU A 20 3.27 7.25 0.35
CA LEU A 20 3.48 8.07 -0.85
C LEU A 20 2.97 7.36 -2.11
N GLY A 21 3.19 6.05 -2.25
CA GLY A 21 2.67 5.27 -3.37
C GLY A 21 1.15 5.28 -3.45
N ILE A 22 0.46 5.05 -2.33
CA ILE A 22 -1.01 5.07 -2.26
C ILE A 22 -1.55 6.48 -2.55
N PHE A 23 -0.90 7.52 -2.01
CA PHE A 23 -1.26 8.92 -2.23
C PHE A 23 -1.02 9.36 -3.67
N ALA A 24 0.05 8.88 -4.32
CA ALA A 24 0.30 9.14 -5.73
C ALA A 24 -0.83 8.57 -6.60
N VAL A 25 -1.28 7.34 -6.30
CA VAL A 25 -2.46 6.75 -6.97
C VAL A 25 -3.72 7.58 -6.72
N GLU A 26 -3.95 8.05 -5.48
CA GLU A 26 -5.07 8.92 -5.15
C GLU A 26 -5.02 10.24 -5.93
N GLY A 27 -3.87 10.93 -5.93
CA GLY A 27 -3.67 12.18 -6.67
C GLY A 27 -3.90 12.01 -8.16
N LEU A 28 -3.29 10.99 -8.76
CA LEU A 28 -3.46 10.67 -10.18
C LEU A 28 -4.92 10.34 -10.51
N SER A 29 -5.58 9.56 -9.63
CA SER A 29 -6.99 9.18 -9.82
C SER A 29 -7.92 10.39 -9.88
N ARG A 30 -7.64 11.45 -9.11
CA ARG A 30 -8.41 12.68 -9.12
C ARG A 30 -8.20 13.47 -10.41
N ILE A 31 -6.95 13.55 -10.88
CA ILE A 31 -6.61 14.26 -12.12
C ILE A 31 -7.34 13.64 -13.32
N ILE A 32 -7.34 12.31 -13.44
CA ILE A 32 -7.94 11.60 -14.57
C ILE A 32 -9.40 11.21 -14.34
N LYS A 33 -10.01 11.61 -13.22
CA LYS A 33 -11.39 11.23 -12.80
C LYS A 33 -11.62 9.72 -12.86
N MET A 34 -10.66 8.95 -12.35
CA MET A 34 -10.67 7.50 -12.40
C MET A 34 -11.86 6.91 -11.60
N PRO A 35 -12.57 5.90 -12.14
CA PRO A 35 -13.60 5.19 -11.40
C PRO A 35 -13.07 4.63 -10.08
N LYS A 36 -13.87 4.76 -9.03
CA LYS A 36 -13.52 4.38 -7.65
C LYS A 36 -13.00 2.95 -7.51
N TRP A 37 -13.61 1.99 -8.19
CA TRP A 37 -13.18 0.58 -8.11
C TRP A 37 -11.79 0.37 -8.71
N ILE A 38 -11.46 1.07 -9.81
CA ILE A 38 -10.14 1.02 -10.45
C ILE A 38 -9.09 1.65 -9.53
N LYS A 39 -9.42 2.79 -8.92
CA LYS A 39 -8.56 3.45 -7.92
C LYS A 39 -8.21 2.51 -6.76
N LEU A 40 -9.21 1.85 -6.17
CA LEU A 40 -9.01 0.94 -5.05
C LEU A 40 -8.16 -0.28 -5.46
N TRP A 41 -8.35 -0.82 -6.66
CA TRP A 41 -7.52 -1.92 -7.17
C TRP A 41 -6.09 -1.48 -7.46
N ALA A 42 -5.87 -0.27 -7.96
CA ALA A 42 -4.54 0.29 -8.15
C ALA A 42 -3.82 0.48 -6.80
N GLN A 43 -4.51 1.00 -5.78
CA GLN A 43 -3.95 1.12 -4.42
C GLN A 43 -3.66 -0.26 -3.80
N ALA A 44 -4.49 -1.27 -4.08
CA ALA A 44 -4.21 -2.64 -3.68
C ALA A 44 -2.95 -3.19 -4.36
N GLY A 45 -2.77 -2.92 -5.67
CA GLY A 45 -1.57 -3.30 -6.41
C GLY A 45 -0.30 -2.71 -5.80
N VAL A 46 -0.31 -1.41 -5.47
CA VAL A 46 0.79 -0.74 -4.76
C VAL A 46 1.08 -1.44 -3.42
N SER A 47 0.03 -1.74 -2.65
CA SER A 47 0.17 -2.40 -1.36
C SER A 47 0.76 -3.81 -1.47
N ILE A 48 0.38 -4.57 -2.51
CA ILE A 48 0.96 -5.90 -2.79
C ILE A 48 2.44 -5.79 -3.15
N CYS A 49 2.80 -4.86 -4.04
CA CYS A 49 4.19 -4.66 -4.47
C CYS A 49 5.10 -4.35 -3.27
N PHE A 50 4.71 -3.41 -2.40
CA PHE A 50 5.47 -3.11 -1.20
C PHE A 50 5.44 -4.25 -0.17
N GLY A 51 4.31 -4.94 -0.04
CA GLY A 51 4.17 -6.11 0.83
C GLY A 51 5.17 -7.22 0.49
N ILE A 52 5.27 -7.56 -0.79
CA ILE A 52 6.25 -8.53 -1.31
C ILE A 52 7.67 -8.02 -1.13
N TYR A 53 7.92 -6.74 -1.44
CA TYR A 53 9.25 -6.13 -1.34
C TYR A 53 9.82 -6.20 0.09
N TYR A 54 9.00 -5.92 1.11
CA TYR A 54 9.42 -5.98 2.51
C TYR A 54 9.58 -7.38 3.09
N TRP A 55 8.98 -8.41 2.47
CA TRP A 55 9.15 -9.80 2.88
C TRP A 55 10.33 -10.49 2.19
N PHE A 56 10.46 -10.30 0.88
CA PHE A 56 11.27 -11.19 0.05
C PHE A 56 12.44 -10.51 -0.65
N ILE A 57 12.42 -9.17 -0.77
CA ILE A 57 13.43 -8.43 -1.55
C ILE A 57 14.41 -7.70 -0.62
N LEU A 58 13.93 -7.13 0.49
CA LEU A 58 14.84 -6.51 1.45
C LEU A 58 15.68 -7.57 2.19
N PRO A 59 17.03 -7.42 2.24
CA PRO A 59 17.88 -8.32 3.00
C PRO A 59 17.65 -8.15 4.50
N ALA A 60 17.92 -9.21 5.27
CA ALA A 60 17.98 -9.13 6.72
C ALA A 60 19.26 -8.39 7.16
N PRO A 61 19.23 -7.57 8.24
CA PRO A 61 18.12 -7.32 9.18
C PRO A 61 17.15 -6.18 8.78
N GLN A 62 17.31 -5.59 7.59
CA GLN A 62 16.50 -4.45 7.13
C GLN A 62 15.08 -4.85 6.69
N ASN A 63 14.73 -6.14 6.62
CA ASN A 63 13.40 -6.57 6.23
C ASN A 63 12.32 -6.12 7.23
N PHE A 64 11.14 -5.77 6.72
CA PHE A 64 10.03 -5.26 7.52
C PHE A 64 8.80 -6.17 7.42
N PRO A 65 8.87 -7.38 8.00
CA PRO A 65 7.86 -8.40 7.76
C PRO A 65 6.48 -8.01 8.29
N LEU A 66 6.40 -7.32 9.42
CA LEU A 66 5.11 -6.88 9.97
C LEU A 66 4.47 -5.79 9.10
N THR A 67 5.26 -4.83 8.61
CA THR A 67 4.78 -3.81 7.65
C THR A 67 4.30 -4.48 6.36
N GLY A 68 5.05 -5.46 5.85
CA GLY A 68 4.65 -6.23 4.67
C GLY A 68 3.31 -6.95 4.86
N LEU A 69 3.12 -7.60 6.00
CA LEU A 69 1.85 -8.27 6.36
C LEU A 69 0.68 -7.29 6.41
N VAL A 70 0.87 -6.12 7.03
CA VAL A 70 -0.18 -5.08 7.11
C VAL A 70 -0.55 -4.56 5.72
N LEU A 71 0.43 -4.38 4.82
CA LEU A 71 0.18 -3.96 3.44
C LEU A 71 -0.57 -5.02 2.63
N LEU A 72 -0.27 -6.31 2.85
CA LEU A 72 -1.03 -7.41 2.23
C LEU A 72 -2.46 -7.47 2.76
N ALA A 73 -2.67 -7.29 4.07
CA ALA A 73 -4.00 -7.19 4.66
C ALA A 73 -4.79 -6.00 4.11
N LEU A 74 -4.13 -4.84 3.96
CA LEU A 74 -4.70 -3.65 3.32
C LEU A 74 -5.08 -3.93 1.87
N ALA A 75 -4.22 -4.62 1.11
CA ALA A 75 -4.51 -5.00 -0.27
C ALA A 75 -5.78 -5.85 -0.36
N VAL A 76 -5.95 -6.85 0.52
CA VAL A 76 -7.16 -7.66 0.58
C VAL A 76 -8.40 -6.79 0.85
N ALA A 77 -8.30 -5.87 1.81
CA ALA A 77 -9.39 -4.94 2.13
C ALA A 77 -9.74 -4.05 0.93
N LEU A 78 -8.74 -3.49 0.23
CA LEU A 78 -8.93 -2.64 -0.93
C LEU A 78 -9.51 -3.39 -2.14
N ILE A 79 -9.09 -4.64 -2.37
CA ILE A 79 -9.68 -5.50 -3.42
C ILE A 79 -11.16 -5.75 -3.12
N TYR A 80 -11.48 -6.07 -1.86
CA TYR A 80 -12.86 -6.27 -1.42
C TYR A 80 -13.70 -5.00 -1.60
N GLN A 81 -13.19 -3.85 -1.15
CA GLN A 81 -13.85 -2.55 -1.33
C GLN A 81 -14.03 -2.20 -2.81
N GLY A 82 -13.02 -2.45 -3.65
CA GLY A 82 -13.08 -2.21 -5.10
C GLY A 82 -14.13 -3.09 -5.79
N ARG A 83 -14.20 -4.39 -5.42
CA ARG A 83 -15.26 -5.29 -5.91
C ARG A 83 -16.64 -4.79 -5.54
N ARG A 84 -16.83 -4.39 -4.28
CA ARG A 84 -18.11 -3.84 -3.80
C ARG A 84 -18.47 -2.52 -4.50
N ALA A 85 -17.50 -1.61 -4.68
CA ALA A 85 -17.69 -0.34 -5.36
C ALA A 85 -18.04 -0.50 -6.85
N ARG A 86 -17.60 -1.60 -7.49
CA ARG A 86 -17.98 -1.93 -8.87
C ARG A 86 -19.44 -2.38 -8.98
N ILE A 87 -19.95 -3.11 -7.97
CA ILE A 87 -21.31 -3.70 -7.99
C ILE A 87 -22.37 -2.73 -7.47
N SER A 88 -22.05 -1.94 -6.43
CA SER A 88 -22.98 -0.99 -5.83
C SER A 88 -22.25 0.32 -5.51
N PRO A 89 -22.14 1.23 -6.49
CA PRO A 89 -21.44 2.50 -6.34
C PRO A 89 -22.02 3.37 -5.23
N GLU A 90 -23.34 3.32 -5.04
CA GLU A 90 -24.10 4.14 -4.07
C GLU A 90 -23.99 3.66 -2.61
N LYS A 91 -23.63 2.39 -2.38
CA LYS A 91 -23.48 1.82 -1.02
C LYS A 91 -22.07 1.88 -0.46
N SER A 92 -21.17 2.62 -1.09
CA SER A 92 -19.79 2.76 -0.63
C SER A 92 -19.56 4.20 -0.15
N PRO A 93 -19.47 4.45 1.17
CA PRO A 93 -19.41 5.81 1.73
C PRO A 93 -18.10 6.58 1.48
N TYR A 94 -17.12 6.02 0.74
CA TYR A 94 -15.83 6.66 0.42
C TYR A 94 -15.54 6.72 -1.08
#